data_AF-A0A7L4NSU5-F1
#
_entry.id   AF-A0A7L4NSU5-F1
#
_cell.length_a   1.000
_cell.length_b   1.000
_cell.length_c   1.000
_cell.angle_alpha   90.00
_cell.angle_beta   90.00
_cell.angle_gamma   90.00
#
_symmetry.space_group_name_H-M   'P 1'
#
loop_
_entity.id
_entity.type
_entity.pdbx_description
1 polymer ?
#
loop_
_entity_poly.entity_id
_entity_poly.type
_entity_poly.pdbx_seq_one_letter_code
_entity_poly.pdbx_strand_id
1 'polypeptide(L)'
;MDLRNPYRDIKGQMSVEFVLIAGFMLILTCAVASYIFDDSELTHAMAAARSGAVQGVLADSMAVYPEETFKEYTQEHPRLVSPSGVKIVKIAYENKGVNPLYNRTWIQLKIYATGSGMDSAEQYRLGSRINYYARKSICEVFKTQNLTNVGFNPAFSDKYVFTTVGVEWV
;
A
#
# COMPACT_ATOMS: atom_id res chain seq x y z
N MET A 1 37.47 36.96 52.36
CA MET A 1 37.59 35.52 52.07
C MET A 1 36.20 34.95 52.03
N ASP A 2 35.63 34.84 50.83
CA ASP A 2 34.27 34.34 50.61
C ASP A 2 34.36 32.82 50.44
N LEU A 3 33.99 32.08 51.48
CA LEU A 3 33.93 30.62 51.44
C LEU A 3 32.68 30.22 50.64
N ARG A 4 32.77 30.24 49.31
CA ARG A 4 31.77 29.62 48.44
C ARG A 4 31.69 28.14 48.80
N ASN A 5 30.57 27.77 49.40
CA ASN A 5 30.24 26.41 49.74
C ASN A 5 30.18 25.55 48.46
N PRO A 6 31.12 24.62 48.24
CA PRO A 6 31.20 23.82 47.00
C PRO A 6 29.98 22.91 46.80
N TYR A 7 29.17 22.69 47.84
CA TYR A 7 27.94 21.90 47.76
C TYR A 7 26.77 22.61 47.05
N ARG A 8 26.83 23.94 46.85
CA ARG A 8 25.78 24.67 46.11
C ARG A 8 25.87 24.46 44.59
N ASP A 9 27.09 24.35 44.06
CA ASP A 9 27.32 24.17 42.62
C ASP A 9 26.95 22.75 42.15
N ILE A 10 27.13 21.74 43.01
CA ILE A 10 26.84 20.33 42.71
C ILE A 10 25.33 20.05 42.55
N LYS A 11 24.47 20.76 43.31
CA LYS A 11 23.01 20.55 43.27
C LYS A 11 22.35 21.09 41.99
N GLY A 12 22.90 22.16 41.43
CA GLY A 12 22.44 22.73 40.15
C GLY A 12 22.93 21.93 38.95
N GLN A 13 24.18 21.47 38.99
CA GLN A 13 24.81 20.75 37.88
C GLN A 13 24.05 19.46 37.51
N MET A 14 23.73 18.61 38.49
CA MET A 14 22.97 17.37 38.22
C MET A 14 21.59 17.64 37.63
N SER A 15 20.94 18.74 38.03
CA SER A 15 19.61 19.11 37.52
C SER A 15 19.69 19.57 36.06
N VAL A 16 20.73 20.33 35.71
CA VAL A 16 20.97 20.81 34.35
C VAL A 16 21.36 19.67 33.41
N GLU A 17 22.24 18.75 33.85
CA GLU A 17 22.62 17.57 33.08
C GLU A 17 21.40 16.67 32.81
N PHE A 18 20.53 16.48 33.80
CA PHE A 18 19.29 15.71 33.61
C PHE A 18 18.36 16.37 32.58
N VAL A 19 18.16 17.69 32.64
CA VAL A 19 17.33 18.41 31.67
C VAL A 19 17.92 18.33 30.26
N LEU A 20 19.24 18.42 30.11
CA LEU A 20 19.92 18.26 28.82
C LEU A 20 19.75 16.86 28.25
N ILE A 21 19.92 15.81 29.08
CA ILE A 21 19.73 14.42 28.65
C ILE A 21 18.27 14.17 28.28
N ALA A 22 17.31 14.62 29.09
CA ALA A 22 15.89 14.47 28.81
C ALA A 22 15.47 15.19 27.51
N GLY A 23 15.98 16.41 27.29
CA GLY A 23 15.76 17.16 26.06
C GLY A 23 16.36 16.47 24.83
N PHE A 24 17.58 15.95 24.94
CA PHE A 24 18.22 15.18 23.87
C PHE A 24 17.43 13.91 23.53
N MET A 25 16.97 13.17 24.55
CA MET A 25 16.16 11.96 24.36
C MET A 25 14.82 12.26 23.70
N LEU A 26 14.19 13.40 24.01
CA LEU A 26 12.96 13.84 23.35
C LEU A 26 13.20 14.14 21.87
N ILE A 27 14.25 14.89 21.53
CA ILE A 27 14.62 15.19 20.14
C ILE A 27 14.91 13.90 19.37
N LEU A 28 15.68 12.98 19.98
CA LEU A 28 16.00 11.68 19.39
C LEU A 28 14.72 10.87 19.12
N THR A 29 13.78 10.85 20.07
CA THR A 29 12.51 10.13 19.94
C THR A 29 11.67 10.69 18.79
N CYS A 30 11.56 12.02 18.69
CA CYS A 30 10.86 12.67 17.59
C CYS A 30 11.48 12.35 16.23
N ALA A 31 12.81 12.37 16.12
CA ALA A 31 13.51 12.06 14.87
C ALA A 31 13.29 10.61 14.42
N VAL A 32 13.38 9.65 15.36
CA VAL A 32 13.11 8.23 15.08
C VAL A 32 11.66 8.01 14.69
N ALA A 33 10.71 8.64 15.38
CA ALA A 33 9.29 8.55 15.06
C ALA A 33 9.01 9.00 13.62
N SER A 34 9.54 10.16 13.20
CA SER A 34 9.40 10.67 11.83
C SER A 34 9.93 9.70 10.78
N TYR A 35 11.07 9.06 11.03
CA TYR A 35 11.64 8.09 10.10
C TYR A 35 10.78 6.82 9.98
N ILE A 36 10.22 6.32 11.09
CA ILE A 36 9.35 5.14 11.09
C ILE A 36 8.07 5.40 10.28
N PHE A 37 7.47 6.59 10.39
CA PHE A 37 6.25 6.90 9.64
C PHE A 37 6.46 6.83 8.12
N ASP A 38 7.62 7.25 7.63
CA ASP A 38 7.93 7.31 6.19
C ASP A 38 8.09 5.93 5.55
N ASP A 39 8.81 5.02 6.20
CA ASP A 39 9.00 3.65 5.72
C ASP A 39 7.74 2.79 5.90
N SER A 40 6.91 3.16 6.88
CA SER A 40 5.63 2.49 7.15
C SER A 40 4.62 2.69 6.01
N GLU A 41 4.60 3.86 5.38
CA GLU A 41 3.57 4.22 4.39
C GLU A 41 3.63 3.32 3.14
N LEU A 42 4.81 3.19 2.53
CA LEU A 42 4.98 2.34 1.35
C LEU A 42 4.70 0.87 1.68
N THR A 43 5.19 0.40 2.84
CA THR A 43 4.94 -0.97 3.31
C THR A 43 3.45 -1.24 3.49
N HIS A 44 2.71 -0.30 4.10
CA HIS A 44 1.26 -0.38 4.28
C HIS A 44 0.53 -0.35 2.93
N ALA A 45 0.95 0.50 2.00
CA ALA A 45 0.40 0.54 0.64
C ALA A 45 0.61 -0.77 -0.11
N MET A 46 1.79 -1.39 0.00
CA MET A 46 2.08 -2.69 -0.61
C MET A 46 1.27 -3.83 0.04
N ALA A 47 1.08 -3.80 1.36
CA ALA A 47 0.22 -4.75 2.05
C ALA A 47 -1.25 -4.61 1.62
N ALA A 48 -1.75 -3.37 1.49
CA ALA A 48 -3.07 -3.08 0.97
C ALA A 48 -3.23 -3.58 -0.48
N ALA A 49 -2.26 -3.29 -1.35
CA ALA A 49 -2.24 -3.76 -2.73
C ALA A 49 -2.30 -5.29 -2.81
N ARG A 50 -1.60 -6.00 -1.91
CA ARG A 50 -1.62 -7.47 -1.83
C ARG A 50 -2.98 -8.01 -1.40
N SER A 51 -3.59 -7.42 -0.37
CA SER A 51 -4.94 -7.78 0.05
C SER A 51 -5.96 -7.54 -1.06
N GLY A 52 -5.90 -6.36 -1.70
CA GLY A 52 -6.73 -6.00 -2.83
C GLY A 52 -6.54 -6.93 -4.04
N ALA A 53 -5.31 -7.28 -4.40
CA ALA A 53 -5.06 -8.21 -5.50
C ALA A 53 -5.69 -9.59 -5.24
N VAL A 54 -5.60 -10.10 -4.01
CA VAL A 54 -6.24 -11.37 -3.61
C VAL A 54 -7.77 -11.25 -3.65
N GLN A 55 -8.33 -10.15 -3.17
CA GLN A 55 -9.77 -9.88 -3.32
C GLN A 55 -10.19 -9.82 -4.79
N GLY A 56 -9.37 -9.22 -5.65
CA GLY A 56 -9.60 -9.17 -7.09
C GLY A 56 -9.62 -10.57 -7.73
N VAL A 57 -8.83 -11.53 -7.24
CA VAL A 57 -8.93 -12.92 -7.68
C VAL A 57 -10.26 -13.54 -7.23
N LEU A 58 -10.62 -13.37 -5.96
CA LEU A 58 -11.76 -14.01 -5.31
C LEU A 58 -13.13 -13.37 -5.59
N ALA A 59 -13.16 -12.16 -6.15
CA ALA A 59 -14.39 -11.36 -6.29
C ALA A 59 -15.54 -12.13 -6.95
N ASP A 60 -15.26 -12.92 -7.99
CA ASP A 60 -16.29 -13.70 -8.70
C ASP A 60 -16.72 -14.96 -7.91
N SER A 61 -15.82 -15.58 -7.14
CA SER A 61 -16.18 -16.71 -6.27
C SER A 61 -17.08 -16.33 -5.11
N MET A 62 -17.18 -15.03 -4.82
CA MET A 62 -17.98 -14.50 -3.71
C MET A 62 -19.22 -13.72 -4.16
N ALA A 63 -19.41 -13.53 -5.47
CA ALA A 63 -20.50 -12.73 -5.99
C ALA A 63 -21.79 -13.56 -6.08
N VAL A 64 -22.86 -13.06 -5.47
CA VAL A 64 -24.22 -13.62 -5.58
C VAL A 64 -24.95 -12.88 -6.68
N TYR A 65 -25.19 -13.55 -7.81
CA TYR A 65 -25.87 -12.98 -8.96
C TYR A 65 -27.34 -13.43 -9.03
N PRO A 66 -28.27 -12.58 -9.50
CA PRO A 66 -29.61 -13.02 -9.88
C PRO A 66 -29.54 -14.11 -10.94
N GLU A 67 -30.42 -15.12 -10.86
CA GLU A 67 -30.30 -16.36 -11.64
C GLU A 67 -30.22 -16.14 -13.16
N GLU A 68 -30.94 -15.14 -13.68
CA GLU A 68 -30.97 -14.81 -15.12
C GLU A 68 -29.63 -14.24 -15.61
N THR A 69 -29.05 -13.27 -14.91
CA THR A 69 -27.74 -12.68 -15.22
C THR A 69 -26.59 -13.66 -14.97
N PHE A 70 -26.74 -14.51 -13.96
CA PHE A 70 -25.80 -15.59 -13.68
C PHE A 70 -25.76 -16.61 -14.82
N LYS A 71 -26.92 -16.98 -15.38
CA LYS A 71 -27.01 -17.94 -16.49
C LYS A 71 -26.29 -17.45 -17.74
N GLU A 72 -26.52 -16.21 -18.17
CA GLU A 72 -25.83 -15.63 -19.35
C GLU A 72 -24.31 -15.57 -19.14
N TYR A 73 -23.86 -15.05 -17.99
CA TYR A 73 -22.43 -14.92 -17.70
C TYR A 73 -21.72 -16.28 -17.52
N THR A 74 -22.39 -17.27 -16.92
CA THR A 74 -21.85 -18.63 -16.74
C THR A 74 -21.78 -19.40 -18.05
N GLN A 75 -22.69 -19.13 -18.99
CA GLN A 75 -22.65 -19.73 -20.33
C GLN A 75 -21.54 -19.14 -21.19
N GLU A 76 -21.31 -17.82 -21.12
CA GLU A 76 -20.30 -17.15 -21.94
C GLU A 76 -18.88 -17.27 -21.38
N HIS A 77 -18.71 -17.23 -20.05
CA HIS A 77 -17.38 -17.22 -19.40
C HIS A 77 -17.28 -18.12 -18.15
N PRO A 78 -17.50 -19.45 -18.29
CA PRO A 78 -17.56 -20.39 -17.16
C PRO A 78 -16.27 -20.45 -16.31
N ARG A 79 -15.11 -20.10 -16.88
CA ARG A 79 -13.81 -20.14 -16.18
C ARG A 79 -13.55 -18.94 -15.27
N LEU A 80 -14.19 -17.79 -15.53
CA LEU A 80 -14.08 -16.61 -14.67
C LEU A 80 -14.85 -16.80 -13.35
N VAL A 81 -15.88 -17.65 -13.35
CA VAL A 81 -16.70 -18.02 -12.18
C VAL A 81 -16.00 -19.03 -11.27
N SER A 82 -15.01 -19.79 -11.79
CA SER A 82 -14.20 -20.73 -11.01
C SER A 82 -12.71 -20.38 -11.02
N PRO A 83 -12.28 -19.27 -10.39
CA PRO A 83 -10.88 -18.88 -10.29
C PRO A 83 -10.08 -19.75 -9.29
N SER A 84 -10.48 -21.01 -9.09
CA SER A 84 -9.83 -21.97 -8.18
C SER A 84 -8.37 -22.25 -8.54
N GLY A 85 -7.94 -21.95 -9.77
CA GLY A 85 -6.57 -22.12 -10.25
C GLY A 85 -5.69 -20.86 -10.18
N VAL A 86 -6.24 -19.67 -9.91
CA VAL A 86 -5.46 -18.41 -10.02
C VAL A 86 -4.86 -18.00 -8.67
N LYS A 87 -3.55 -17.79 -8.63
CA LYS A 87 -2.83 -17.39 -7.42
C LYS A 87 -1.91 -16.20 -7.69
N ILE A 88 -1.90 -15.23 -6.77
CA ILE A 88 -0.92 -14.13 -6.79
C ILE A 88 0.41 -14.68 -6.27
N VAL A 89 1.44 -14.68 -7.13
CA VAL A 89 2.78 -15.20 -6.81
C VAL A 89 3.58 -14.16 -6.05
N LYS A 90 3.64 -12.93 -6.59
CA LYS A 90 4.36 -11.81 -5.97
C LYS A 90 3.79 -10.48 -6.47
N ILE A 91 3.99 -9.44 -5.67
CA ILE A 91 3.77 -8.06 -6.08
C ILE A 91 5.08 -7.33 -5.88
N ALA A 92 5.67 -6.90 -6.98
CA ALA A 92 6.85 -6.06 -7.00
C ALA A 92 6.45 -4.63 -7.31
N TYR A 93 7.37 -3.70 -7.10
CA TYR A 93 7.19 -2.32 -7.48
C TYR A 93 8.47 -1.75 -8.08
N GLU A 94 8.31 -0.71 -8.88
CA GLU A 94 9.41 0.06 -9.44
C GLU A 94 9.19 1.54 -9.10
N ASN A 95 10.19 2.18 -8.51
CA ASN A 95 10.16 3.62 -8.25
C ASN A 95 10.55 4.37 -9.53
N LYS A 96 9.61 5.18 -10.06
CA LYS A 96 9.78 5.98 -11.28
C LYS A 96 10.22 7.42 -11.01
N GLY A 97 10.59 7.74 -9.77
CA GLY A 97 10.95 9.08 -9.33
C GLY A 97 9.73 9.92 -8.97
N VAL A 98 9.86 11.24 -8.99
CA VAL A 98 8.76 12.15 -8.63
C VAL A 98 7.85 12.37 -9.84
N ASN A 99 6.54 12.20 -9.65
CA ASN A 99 5.55 12.55 -10.66
C ASN A 99 5.36 14.07 -10.71
N PRO A 100 5.64 14.74 -11.84
CA PRO A 100 5.54 16.21 -11.92
C PRO A 100 4.10 16.73 -11.83
N LEU A 101 3.09 15.91 -12.14
CA LEU A 101 1.68 16.32 -12.11
C LEU A 101 1.12 16.35 -10.68
N TYR A 102 1.58 15.44 -9.83
CA TYR A 102 1.02 15.24 -8.48
C TYR A 102 1.97 15.65 -7.36
N ASN A 103 3.22 15.99 -7.69
CA ASN A 103 4.29 16.26 -6.73
C ASN A 103 4.43 15.16 -5.66
N ARG A 104 4.31 13.90 -6.10
CA ARG A 104 4.36 12.69 -5.27
C ARG A 104 5.29 11.67 -5.91
N THR A 105 5.90 10.82 -5.10
CA THR A 105 6.77 9.74 -5.60
C THR A 105 5.95 8.72 -6.36
N TRP A 106 6.32 8.47 -7.61
CA TRP A 106 5.64 7.55 -8.51
C TRP A 106 6.12 6.13 -8.31
N ILE A 107 5.22 5.26 -7.90
CA ILE A 107 5.44 3.84 -7.74
C ILE A 107 4.62 3.08 -8.79
N GLN A 108 5.28 2.25 -9.59
CA GLN A 108 4.61 1.37 -10.55
C GLN A 108 4.58 -0.06 -10.02
N LEU A 109 3.38 -0.58 -9.76
CA LEU A 109 3.14 -1.93 -9.28
C LEU A 109 3.20 -2.94 -10.43
N LYS A 110 3.92 -4.05 -10.19
CA LYS A 110 4.02 -5.22 -11.07
C LYS A 110 3.50 -6.45 -10.32
N ILE A 111 2.32 -6.90 -10.72
CA ILE A 111 1.65 -8.05 -10.09
C ILE A 111 1.89 -9.28 -10.95
N TYR A 112 2.30 -10.36 -10.29
CA TYR A 112 2.59 -11.65 -10.90
C TYR A 112 1.53 -12.64 -10.44
N ALA A 113 0.88 -13.31 -11.38
CA ALA A 113 -0.12 -14.32 -11.10
C ALA A 113 0.19 -15.60 -11.86
N THR A 114 -0.26 -16.73 -11.33
CA THR A 114 -0.22 -18.02 -12.01
C THR A 114 -1.64 -18.55 -12.15
N GLY A 115 -1.92 -19.23 -13.26
CA GLY A 115 -3.23 -19.82 -13.54
C GLY A 115 -3.19 -20.65 -14.80
N SER A 116 -3.82 -21.82 -14.79
CA SER A 116 -3.82 -22.74 -15.93
C SER A 116 -5.06 -22.57 -16.81
N GLY A 117 -4.88 -22.78 -18.12
CA GLY A 117 -5.99 -22.92 -19.06
C GLY A 117 -6.78 -21.65 -19.39
N MET A 118 -6.23 -20.46 -19.13
CA MET A 118 -6.83 -19.19 -19.57
C MET A 118 -6.26 -18.75 -20.91
N ASP A 119 -7.11 -18.23 -21.79
CA ASP A 119 -6.67 -17.54 -23.00
C ASP A 119 -6.18 -16.10 -22.68
N SER A 120 -5.60 -15.42 -23.68
CA SER A 120 -5.07 -14.07 -23.50
C SER A 120 -6.13 -13.02 -23.15
N ALA A 121 -7.38 -13.20 -23.58
CA ALA A 121 -8.47 -12.26 -23.30
C ALA A 121 -8.98 -12.42 -21.86
N GLU A 122 -9.11 -13.66 -21.39
CA GLU A 122 -9.43 -14.01 -20.00
C GLU A 122 -8.34 -13.50 -19.05
N GLN A 123 -7.07 -13.71 -19.40
CA GLN A 123 -5.92 -13.18 -18.68
C GLN A 123 -5.95 -11.65 -18.58
N TYR A 124 -6.30 -10.96 -19.67
CA TYR A 124 -6.40 -9.50 -19.68
C TYR A 124 -7.54 -8.99 -18.78
N ARG A 125 -8.72 -9.62 -18.85
CA ARG A 125 -9.89 -9.24 -18.03
C ARG A 125 -9.64 -9.48 -16.56
N LEU A 126 -9.11 -10.65 -16.20
CA LEU A 126 -8.78 -10.99 -14.82
C LEU A 126 -7.64 -10.12 -14.29
N GLY A 127 -6.61 -9.90 -15.09
CA GLY A 127 -5.51 -9.00 -14.74
C GLY A 127 -5.97 -7.56 -14.49
N SER A 128 -6.90 -7.07 -15.32
CA SER A 128 -7.52 -5.74 -15.13
C SER A 128 -8.29 -5.65 -13.81
N ARG A 129 -9.03 -6.72 -13.45
CA ARG A 129 -9.74 -6.82 -12.16
C ARG A 129 -8.77 -6.83 -10.99
N ILE A 130 -7.72 -7.65 -11.03
CA ILE A 130 -6.68 -7.71 -9.99
C ILE A 130 -6.06 -6.32 -9.77
N ASN A 131 -5.67 -5.64 -10.85
CA ASN A 131 -5.11 -4.29 -10.81
C ASN A 131 -6.09 -3.27 -10.23
N TYR A 132 -7.37 -3.36 -10.60
CA TYR A 132 -8.41 -2.50 -10.06
C TYR A 132 -8.53 -2.64 -8.55
N TYR A 133 -8.67 -3.87 -8.02
CA TYR A 133 -8.82 -4.09 -6.59
C TYR A 133 -7.55 -3.78 -5.79
N ALA A 134 -6.37 -4.03 -6.35
CA ALA A 134 -5.10 -3.63 -5.72
C ALA A 134 -5.04 -2.12 -5.49
N ARG A 135 -5.39 -1.33 -6.51
CA ARG A 135 -5.42 0.14 -6.45
C ARG A 135 -6.55 0.66 -5.56
N LYS A 136 -7.75 0.06 -5.67
CA LYS A 136 -8.89 0.39 -4.82
C LYS A 136 -8.55 0.23 -3.34
N SER A 137 -7.93 -0.89 -2.97
CA SER A 137 -7.56 -1.17 -1.58
C SER A 137 -6.55 -0.16 -1.04
N ILE A 138 -5.57 0.30 -1.84
CA ILE A 138 -4.68 1.40 -1.46
C ILE A 138 -5.49 2.65 -1.13
N CYS A 139 -6.34 3.11 -2.05
CA CYS A 139 -7.13 4.31 -1.83
C CYS A 139 -8.09 4.19 -0.62
N GLU A 140 -8.58 3.00 -0.31
CA GLU A 140 -9.42 2.76 0.87
C GLU A 140 -8.65 2.87 2.18
N VAL A 141 -7.44 2.30 2.24
CA VAL A 141 -6.57 2.37 3.42
C VAL A 141 -6.15 3.80 3.71
N PHE A 142 -5.79 4.56 2.68
CA PHE A 142 -5.35 5.96 2.82
C PHE A 142 -6.49 6.99 2.73
N LYS A 143 -7.74 6.54 2.52
CA LYS A 143 -8.93 7.40 2.39
C LYS A 143 -8.81 8.46 1.29
N THR A 144 -8.24 8.10 0.15
CA THR A 144 -7.97 8.99 -1.00
C THR A 144 -8.87 8.70 -2.21
N GLN A 145 -10.04 8.08 -2.00
CA GLN A 145 -10.95 7.70 -3.09
C GLN A 145 -11.45 8.92 -3.90
N ASN A 146 -11.50 10.09 -3.28
CA ASN A 146 -11.86 11.36 -3.92
C ASN A 146 -10.78 11.96 -4.82
N LEU A 147 -9.53 11.47 -4.73
CA LEU A 147 -8.39 12.00 -5.50
C LEU A 147 -8.17 11.24 -6.83
N THR A 148 -8.86 10.12 -7.02
CA THR A 148 -8.68 9.24 -8.17
C THR A 148 -9.93 9.19 -9.06
N ASN A 149 -9.78 8.62 -10.26
CA ASN A 149 -10.91 8.25 -11.11
C ASN A 149 -11.57 6.93 -10.68
N VAL A 150 -12.67 6.58 -11.37
CA VAL A 150 -13.46 5.36 -11.18
C VAL A 150 -12.62 4.09 -11.24
N GLY A 151 -11.56 4.06 -12.05
CA GLY A 151 -10.66 2.91 -12.19
C GLY A 151 -9.58 2.81 -11.10
N PHE A 152 -9.57 3.73 -10.14
CA PHE A 152 -8.52 3.89 -9.13
C PHE A 152 -7.13 4.10 -9.75
N ASN A 153 -7.02 4.74 -10.92
CA ASN A 153 -5.76 4.87 -11.66
C ASN A 153 -5.42 6.32 -12.05
N PRO A 154 -4.43 6.96 -11.44
CA PRO A 154 -3.55 6.41 -10.40
C PRO A 154 -4.23 6.32 -9.03
N ALA A 155 -3.77 5.39 -8.18
CA ALA A 155 -4.13 5.34 -6.77
C ALA A 155 -3.20 6.24 -5.96
N PHE A 156 -3.67 6.71 -4.80
CA PHE A 156 -2.95 7.70 -4.01
C PHE A 156 -2.75 7.24 -2.56
N SER A 157 -1.64 7.69 -1.98
CA SER A 157 -1.37 7.77 -0.55
C SER A 157 -0.87 9.18 -0.25
N ASP A 158 -0.45 9.49 0.97
CA ASP A 158 -0.02 10.84 1.34
C ASP A 158 1.17 11.31 0.50
N LYS A 159 2.17 10.44 0.31
CA LYS A 159 3.43 10.78 -0.39
C LYS A 159 3.59 10.11 -1.75
N TYR A 160 2.86 9.03 -2.01
CA TYR A 160 3.04 8.23 -3.23
C TYR A 160 1.82 8.28 -4.16
N VAL A 161 2.12 8.14 -5.45
CA VAL A 161 1.14 7.90 -6.51
C VAL A 161 1.43 6.54 -7.14
N PHE A 162 0.43 5.68 -7.23
CA PHE A 162 0.54 4.30 -7.66
C PHE A 162 -0.13 4.06 -9.00
N THR A 163 0.60 3.45 -9.92
CA THR A 163 0.03 2.90 -11.16
C THR A 163 0.31 1.41 -11.25
N THR A 164 -0.40 0.70 -12.12
CA THR A 164 -0.19 -0.75 -12.35
C THR A 164 0.15 -0.98 -13.81
N VAL A 165 1.04 -1.93 -14.08
CA VAL A 165 1.17 -2.53 -15.43
C VAL A 165 0.21 -3.70 -15.58
N GLY A 166 0.10 -4.28 -16.78
CA GLY A 166 -0.61 -5.54 -16.97
C GLY A 166 -0.07 -6.63 -16.05
N VAL A 167 -0.95 -7.50 -15.54
CA VAL A 167 -0.54 -8.64 -14.71
C VAL A 167 0.34 -9.58 -15.55
N GLU A 168 1.49 -9.95 -15.00
CA GLU A 168 2.40 -10.91 -15.62
C GLU A 168 2.01 -12.34 -15.21
N TRP A 169 1.70 -13.18 -16.20
CA TRP A 169 1.29 -14.56 -15.99
C TRP A 169 2.50 -15.49 -16.05
N VAL A 170 2.71 -16.28 -14.98
CA VAL A 170 3.88 -17.16 -14.77
C VAL A 170 3.49 -18.59 -14.49
#